data_AF-A0A6C0CIK2-F1
#
_entry.id   AF-A0A6C0CIK2-F1
#
_cell.length_a   1.000
_cell.length_b   1.000
_cell.length_c   1.000
_cell.angle_alpha   90.00
_cell.angle_beta   90.00
_cell.angle_gamma   90.00
#
_symmetry.space_group_name_H-M   'P 1'
#
loop_
_entity.id
_entity.type
_entity.pdbx_description
1 polymer ?
#
loop_
_entity_poly.entity_id
_entity_poly.type
_entity_poly.pdbx_seq_one_letter_code
_entity_poly.pdbx_strand_id
1 'polypeptide(L)'
;MLDTNLLIMIVVVAVAGVLVYIVERYTKKKPVEWTDAAKVGLLSGAGAGGLLYAVGGDVEAVVASTVSTASVAVQDMFVGKPSF
;
A
#
# COMPACT_ATOMS: atom_id res chain seq x y z
N MET A 1 21.08 -2.08 -8.58
CA MET A 1 21.51 -2.85 -7.39
C MET A 1 20.29 -2.98 -6.49
N LEU A 2 20.12 -4.10 -5.77
CA LEU A 2 18.96 -4.24 -4.89
C LEU A 2 19.26 -3.47 -3.60
N ASP A 3 18.78 -2.23 -3.51
CA ASP A 3 19.10 -1.36 -2.39
C ASP A 3 18.28 -1.75 -1.15
N THR A 4 18.89 -1.67 0.04
CA THR A 4 18.26 -2.01 1.31
C THR A 4 16.95 -1.25 1.55
N ASN A 5 16.88 0.01 1.12
CA ASN A 5 15.67 0.83 1.21
C ASN A 5 14.52 0.29 0.35
N LEU A 6 14.83 -0.29 -0.80
CA LEU A 6 13.85 -0.86 -1.72
C LEU A 6 13.25 -2.15 -1.12
N LEU A 7 14.09 -2.98 -0.52
CA LEU A 7 13.64 -4.16 0.24
C LEU A 7 12.74 -3.77 1.42
N ILE A 8 13.11 -2.74 2.19
CA ILE A 8 12.30 -2.26 3.31
C ILE A 8 10.91 -1.83 2.81
N MET A 9 10.83 -1.09 1.71
CA MET A 9 9.54 -0.66 1.14
C MET A 9 8.66 -1.83 0.69
N ILE A 10 9.24 -2.83 0.01
CA ILE A 10 8.51 -4.04 -0.39
C ILE A 10 7.93 -4.76 0.83
N VAL A 11 8.72 -4.89 1.91
CA VAL A 11 8.27 -5.53 3.15
C VAL A 11 7.18 -4.72 3.84
N VAL A 12 7.31 -3.39 3.90
CA VAL A 12 6.30 -2.51 4.51
C VAL A 12 4.97 -2.64 3.78
N VAL A 13 4.96 -2.64 2.44
CA VAL A 13 3.72 -2.79 1.66
C VAL A 13 3.12 -4.20 1.79
N ALA A 14 3.96 -5.24 1.88
CA ALA A 14 3.52 -6.59 2.18
C ALA A 14 2.79 -6.65 3.55
N VAL A 15 3.41 -6.09 4.59
CA VAL A 15 2.83 -6.06 5.94
C VAL A 15 1.55 -5.21 5.99
N ALA A 16 1.54 -4.03 5.35
CA ALA A 16 0.35 -3.18 5.28
C ALA A 16 -0.82 -3.91 4.60
N GLY A 17 -0.59 -4.64 3.50
CA GLY A 17 -1.60 -5.46 2.84
C GLY A 17 -2.19 -6.54 3.75
N VAL A 18 -1.33 -7.22 4.52
CA VAL A 18 -1.76 -8.23 5.50
C VAL A 18 -2.61 -7.60 6.61
N LEU A 19 -2.22 -6.44 7.13
CA LEU A 19 -2.98 -5.72 8.15
C LEU A 19 -4.36 -5.31 7.65
N VAL A 20 -4.45 -4.77 6.43
CA VAL A 20 -5.74 -4.41 5.82
C VAL A 20 -6.65 -5.65 5.70
N TYR A 21 -6.10 -6.79 5.28
CA TYR A 21 -6.85 -8.04 5.22
C TYR A 21 -7.35 -8.50 6.60
N ILE A 22 -6.51 -8.42 7.63
CA ILE A 22 -6.90 -8.77 9.00
C ILE A 22 -8.03 -7.85 9.49
N VAL A 23 -7.90 -6.54 9.24
CA VAL A 23 -8.93 -5.55 9.59
C VAL A 23 -10.24 -5.82 8.85
N GLU A 24 -10.18 -6.19 7.57
CA GLU A 24 -11.36 -6.56 6.80
C GLU A 24 -12.06 -7.80 7.40
N ARG A 25 -11.29 -8.85 7.73
CA ARG A 25 -11.82 -10.06 8.36
C ARG A 25 -12.42 -9.77 9.73
N TYR A 26 -11.76 -8.94 10.53
CA TYR A 26 -12.25 -8.48 11.83
C TYR A 26 -13.59 -7.73 11.69
N THR A 27 -13.67 -6.75 10.78
CA THR A 27 -14.88 -5.98 10.50
C THR A 27 -16.05 -6.87 10.06
N LYS A 28 -15.76 -7.92 9.29
CA LYS A 28 -16.75 -8.87 8.78
C LYS A 28 -17.07 -10.01 9.76
N LYS A 29 -16.50 -10.02 10.98
CA LYS A 29 -16.62 -11.10 11.97
C LYS A 29 -16.29 -12.48 11.39
N LYS A 30 -15.32 -12.54 10.47
CA LYS A 30 -14.85 -13.78 9.84
C LYS A 30 -13.51 -14.20 10.44
N PRO A 31 -13.23 -15.51 10.52
CA PRO A 31 -11.91 -15.98 10.88
C PRO A 31 -10.87 -15.53 9.84
N VAL A 32 -9.65 -15.30 10.32
CA VAL A 32 -8.50 -14.94 9.49
C VAL A 32 -7.96 -16.21 8.85
N GLU A 33 -8.08 -16.32 7.53
CA GLU A 33 -7.42 -17.37 6.76
C GLU A 33 -5.99 -16.93 6.46
N TRP A 34 -5.02 -17.58 7.10
CA TRP A 34 -3.60 -17.24 6.99
C TRP A 34 -3.01 -17.50 5.61
N THR A 35 -3.55 -18.47 4.88
CA THR A 35 -3.16 -18.73 3.47
C THR A 35 -3.52 -17.57 2.56
N ASP A 36 -4.67 -16.93 2.80
CA ASP A 36 -5.11 -15.79 2.02
C ASP A 36 -4.37 -14.52 2.45
N ALA A 37 -4.12 -14.35 3.76
CA ALA A 37 -3.26 -13.27 4.26
C ALA A 37 -1.87 -13.31 3.61
N ALA A 38 -1.25 -14.50 3.54
CA ALA A 38 0.04 -14.68 2.91
C ALA A 38 0.00 -14.30 1.41
N LYS A 39 -1.01 -14.74 0.66
CA LYS A 39 -1.18 -14.36 -0.75
C LYS A 39 -1.33 -12.85 -0.92
N VAL A 40 -2.13 -12.20 -0.07
CA VAL A 40 -2.34 -10.75 -0.10
C VAL A 40 -1.02 -10.03 0.13
N GLY A 41 -0.26 -10.42 1.16
CA GLY A 41 1.05 -9.82 1.43
C GLY A 41 2.07 -10.04 0.32
N LEU A 42 2.10 -11.23 -0.28
CA LEU A 42 3.01 -11.56 -1.38
C LEU A 42 2.66 -10.77 -2.65
N LEU A 43 1.38 -10.66 -2.97
CA LEU A 43 0.91 -9.88 -4.12
C LEU A 43 1.10 -8.37 -3.93
N SER A 44 0.83 -7.85 -2.72
CA SER A 44 1.04 -6.41 -2.46
C SER A 44 2.53 -6.06 -2.44
N GLY A 45 3.38 -6.90 -1.86
CA GLY A 45 4.84 -6.74 -1.91
C GLY A 45 5.41 -6.85 -3.32
N ALA A 46 4.96 -7.83 -4.11
CA ALA A 46 5.36 -7.97 -5.51
C ALA A 46 4.88 -6.79 -6.36
N GLY A 47 3.66 -6.30 -6.14
CA GLY A 47 3.13 -5.10 -6.77
C GLY A 47 3.96 -3.86 -6.47
N ALA A 48 4.32 -3.64 -5.19
CA ALA A 48 5.21 -2.57 -4.79
C ALA A 48 6.59 -2.68 -5.45
N GLY A 49 7.18 -3.88 -5.46
CA GLY A 49 8.46 -4.11 -6.13
C GLY A 49 8.41 -3.85 -7.64
N GLY A 50 7.33 -4.25 -8.30
CA GLY A 50 7.10 -3.99 -9.72
C GLY A 50 6.94 -2.49 -10.04
N LEU A 51 6.21 -1.75 -9.20
CA LEU A 51 6.08 -0.30 -9.34
C LEU A 51 7.42 0.42 -9.13
N LEU A 52 8.17 0.04 -8.09
CA LEU A 52 9.49 0.59 -7.81
C LEU A 52 10.49 0.29 -8.93
N TYR A 53 10.42 -0.89 -9.54
CA TYR A 53 11.21 -1.25 -10.72
C TYR A 53 10.82 -0.41 -11.94
N ALA A 54 9.53 -0.24 -12.21
CA ALA A 54 9.05 0.53 -13.36
C ALA A 54 9.41 2.02 -13.28
N VAL A 55 9.45 2.59 -12.07
CA VAL A 55 9.81 4.01 -11.84
C VAL A 55 11.32 4.21 -11.68
N GLY A 56 12.13 3.17 -11.81
CA GLY A 56 13.59 3.29 -11.83
C GLY A 56 14.22 3.62 -10.48
N GLY A 57 13.52 3.41 -9.36
CA GLY A 57 14.07 3.60 -8.02
C GLY A 57 13.96 5.03 -7.44
N ASP A 58 13.29 5.97 -8.11
CA ASP A 58 12.94 7.28 -7.52
C ASP A 58 11.79 7.14 -6.50
N VAL A 59 12.12 6.53 -5.36
CA VAL A 59 11.19 6.30 -4.25
C VAL A 59 10.61 7.61 -3.73
N GLU A 60 11.41 8.68 -3.67
CA GLU A 60 10.95 10.00 -3.20
C GLU A 60 9.88 10.59 -4.11
N ALA A 61 10.00 10.45 -5.43
CA ALA A 61 8.99 10.97 -6.37
C ALA A 61 7.66 10.21 -6.28
N VAL A 62 7.71 8.89 -6.10
CA VAL A 62 6.51 8.05 -5.95
C VAL A 62 5.83 8.26 -4.60
N VAL A 63 6.60 8.32 -3.50
CA VAL A 63 6.05 8.59 -2.17
C VAL A 63 5.49 10.01 -2.10
N ALA A 64 6.22 11.00 -2.61
CA ALA A 64 5.74 12.39 -2.63
C ALA A 64 4.45 12.55 -3.47
N SER A 65 4.38 11.94 -4.65
CA SER A 65 3.18 12.01 -5.49
C SER A 65 2.01 11.25 -4.88
N THR A 66 2.24 10.07 -4.29
CA THR A 66 1.17 9.25 -3.68
C THR A 66 0.65 9.88 -2.39
N VAL A 67 1.54 10.39 -1.52
CA VAL A 67 1.18 11.11 -0.30
C VAL A 67 0.47 12.42 -0.63
N SER A 68 0.95 13.16 -1.64
CA SER A 68 0.27 14.36 -2.14
C SER A 68 -1.16 14.03 -2.59
N THR A 69 -1.34 13.03 -3.43
CA THR A 69 -2.65 12.64 -3.95
C THR A 69 -3.59 12.15 -2.84
N ALA A 70 -3.07 11.35 -1.89
CA ALA A 70 -3.83 10.90 -0.74
C ALA A 70 -4.21 12.07 0.18
N SER A 71 -3.31 13.04 0.39
CA SER A 71 -3.59 14.22 1.21
C SER A 71 -4.65 15.13 0.59
N VAL A 72 -4.65 15.29 -0.74
CA VAL A 72 -5.67 16.06 -1.45
C VAL A 72 -7.03 15.37 -1.36
N ALA A 73 -7.09 14.06 -1.62
CA ALA A 73 -8.33 13.29 -1.52
C ALA A 73 -8.91 13.30 -0.09
N VAL A 74 -8.05 13.23 0.93
CA VAL A 74 -8.46 13.34 2.33
C VAL A 74 -8.93 14.75 2.67
N GLN A 75 -8.26 15.79 2.18
CA GLN A 75 -8.70 17.18 2.36
C GLN A 75 -10.05 17.44 1.68
N ASP A 76 -10.31 16.89 0.50
CA ASP A 76 -11.61 17.00 -0.17
C ASP A 76 -12.74 16.31 0.62
N MET A 77 -12.43 15.22 1.32
CA MET A 77 -13.36 14.56 2.24
C MET A 77 -13.67 15.37 3.52
N PHE A 78 -12.80 16.30 3.91
CA PHE A 78 -13.00 17.16 5.10
C PHE A 78 -13.54 18.55 4.78
N VAL A 79 -13.36 19.05 3.55
CA VAL A 79 -13.89 20.36 3.11
C VAL A 79 -15.22 20.21 2.35
N GLY A 80 -15.66 18.99 2.05
CA GLY A 80 -16.98 18.71 1.50
C GLY A 80 -17.24 19.36 0.14
N LYS A 81 -16.18 19.61 -0.65
CA LYS A 81 -16.33 20.17 -1.99
C LYS A 81 -16.64 19.03 -2.97
N PRO A 82 -17.81 19.02 -3.63
CA PRO A 82 -18.07 18.10 -4.72
C PRO A 82 -17.23 18.54 -5.92
N SER A 83 -16.37 17.66 -6.43
CA SER A 83 -15.76 17.84 -7.75
C SER A 83 -16.80 17.48 -8.82
N PHE A 84 -17.24 18.47 -9.60
CA PHE A 84 -17.91 18.25 -10.88
C PHE A 84 -16.87 18.06 -11.98
#